data_AF-A0A9W6ZLJ8-F1
#
_entry.id   AF-A0A9W6ZLJ8-F1
#
_cell.length_a   1.000
_cell.length_b   1.000
_cell.length_c   1.000
_cell.angle_alpha   90.00
_cell.angle_beta   90.00
_cell.angle_gamma   90.00
#
_symmetry.space_group_name_H-M   'P 1'
#
loop_
_entity.id
_entity.type
_entity.pdbx_description
1 polymer ?
#
loop_
_entity_poly.entity_id
_entity_poly.type
_entity_poly.pdbx_seq_one_letter_code
_entity_poly.pdbx_strand_id
1 'polypeptide(L)'
;MVKYVLPQSLGLATKPLPKSRSCRSFPCSLALAFLIFVVVFVFHINTLRLIDMSTFVGHHEKTTQPYRVLYIFHTVDESRLAMKVNPNAMETISSLVGGGENTWEVDVHMIAAYNLTDYKKMMITASFKLAGANVVRIQEDALPELFNKKLKQTHRPPQGLAMQHRFAIRDALNDYDFFVAFEDDIVITRKHVENYIEKSKLLELAVPDTLIIPGFLRVEVVQEVRTDVKAKALSKDFDPTICCGKKGTKSNVMGWEWSLKSFTLIKLPSPVGGIVALLPLLWAGEEHEELIKGGRVMDEENLNGMNTKLFAQQAGIMATREQVKKFDVLCRGSKIGYLPPFSPPVPYTHAVHLEFWSGGFHLFSEKFCKVERAVFFEGEGEFSKHLLYHMSDNKQHRNDLAPRFIRAEAVQEELRQKAIKFK
;
A
#
# COMPACT_ATOMS: atom_id res chain seq x y z
N MET A 1 29.42 18.74 55.46
CA MET A 1 28.21 18.41 56.22
C MET A 1 27.01 18.49 55.29
N VAL A 2 26.51 17.35 54.82
CA VAL A 2 25.25 17.24 54.07
C VAL A 2 24.50 16.06 54.69
N LYS A 3 23.39 16.35 55.36
CA LYS A 3 22.51 15.37 56.01
C LYS A 3 21.53 14.84 54.95
N TYR A 4 21.54 13.53 54.73
CA TYR A 4 20.48 12.84 54.00
C TYR A 4 19.27 12.61 54.91
N VAL A 5 18.09 13.02 54.44
CA VAL A 5 16.79 12.75 55.07
C VAL A 5 16.17 11.58 54.31
N LEU A 6 15.93 10.47 55.03
CA LEU A 6 15.19 9.30 54.54
C LEU A 6 13.67 9.55 54.67
N PRO A 7 12.83 9.10 53.71
CA PRO A 7 11.39 9.19 53.85
C PRO A 7 10.82 8.07 54.75
N GLN A 8 9.83 8.45 55.54
CA GLN A 8 9.10 7.65 56.50
C GLN A 8 8.26 6.54 55.83
N SER A 9 8.24 5.38 56.49
CA SER A 9 7.46 4.20 56.18
C SER A 9 5.95 4.43 56.27
N LEU A 10 5.22 4.01 55.24
CA LEU A 10 3.77 3.85 55.24
C LEU A 10 3.36 2.70 56.19
N GLY A 11 2.55 3.04 57.21
CA GLY A 11 1.95 2.08 58.13
C GLY A 11 0.86 1.26 57.43
N LEU A 12 1.08 -0.04 57.33
CA LEU A 12 0.06 -1.02 56.95
C LEU A 12 -0.63 -1.54 58.21
N ALA A 13 -1.93 -1.25 58.31
CA ALA A 13 -2.80 -1.77 59.36
C ALA A 13 -2.97 -3.29 59.22
N THR A 14 -2.58 -4.04 60.26
CA THR A 14 -2.79 -5.48 60.38
C THR A 14 -4.22 -5.76 60.82
N LYS A 15 -5.04 -6.33 59.94
CA LYS A 15 -6.30 -6.99 60.32
C LYS A 15 -6.01 -8.43 60.77
N PRO A 16 -6.65 -8.94 61.83
CA PRO A 16 -6.49 -10.32 62.25
C PRO A 16 -7.15 -11.28 61.25
N LEU A 17 -6.40 -12.31 60.86
CA LEU A 17 -6.88 -13.43 60.04
C LEU A 17 -7.96 -14.24 60.78
N PRO A 18 -9.00 -14.72 60.09
CA PRO A 18 -9.99 -15.61 60.69
C PRO A 18 -9.38 -17.00 60.96
N LYS A 19 -9.79 -17.59 62.08
CA LYS A 19 -9.38 -18.92 62.55
C LYS A 19 -9.59 -19.97 61.46
N SER A 20 -8.54 -20.79 61.26
CA SER A 20 -8.49 -21.91 60.34
C SER A 20 -9.60 -22.93 60.64
N ARG A 21 -10.40 -23.24 59.61
CA ARG A 21 -11.16 -24.48 59.58
C ARG A 21 -10.24 -25.58 59.07
N SER A 22 -10.27 -26.70 59.79
CA SER A 22 -9.59 -27.95 59.45
C SER A 22 -10.03 -28.42 58.06
N CYS A 23 -9.11 -28.33 57.10
CA CYS A 23 -9.23 -28.99 55.80
C CYS A 23 -8.80 -30.45 55.99
N ARG A 24 -9.77 -31.35 55.89
CA ARG A 24 -9.53 -32.77 55.70
C ARG A 24 -8.84 -32.98 54.35
N SER A 25 -7.65 -33.57 54.41
CA SER A 25 -7.03 -34.44 53.39
C SER A 25 -7.56 -34.30 51.96
N PHE A 26 -7.16 -33.22 51.28
CA PHE A 26 -7.07 -33.22 49.82
C PHE A 26 -5.66 -33.73 49.45
N PRO A 27 -5.53 -34.65 48.48
CA PRO A 27 -4.24 -35.21 48.13
C PRO A 27 -3.35 -34.11 47.52
N CYS A 28 -2.25 -33.77 48.21
CA CYS A 28 -1.25 -32.78 47.78
C CYS A 28 -0.70 -33.03 46.36
N SER A 29 -0.84 -34.24 45.82
CA SER A 29 -0.41 -34.58 44.46
C SER A 29 -1.20 -33.87 43.36
N LEU A 30 -2.50 -33.59 43.58
CA LEU A 30 -3.36 -32.94 42.57
C LEU A 30 -3.11 -31.43 42.47
N ALA A 31 -2.84 -30.76 43.60
CA ALA A 31 -2.52 -29.34 43.61
C ALA A 31 -1.17 -29.05 42.94
N LEU A 32 -0.18 -29.92 43.16
CA LEU A 32 1.14 -29.81 42.52
C LEU A 32 1.06 -30.08 41.01
N ALA A 33 0.29 -31.09 40.59
CA ALA A 33 0.06 -31.38 39.18
C ALA A 33 -0.66 -30.22 38.46
N PHE A 34 -1.65 -29.60 39.10
CA PHE A 34 -2.35 -28.44 38.54
C PHE A 34 -1.44 -27.20 38.44
N LEU A 35 -0.59 -26.96 39.43
CA LEU A 35 0.38 -25.87 39.40
C LEU A 35 1.43 -26.09 38.29
N ILE A 36 1.94 -27.31 38.13
CA ILE A 36 2.86 -27.68 37.04
C ILE A 36 2.16 -27.51 35.69
N PHE A 37 0.90 -27.92 35.55
CA PHE A 37 0.16 -27.76 34.31
C PHE A 37 -0.06 -26.29 33.94
N VAL A 38 -0.42 -25.44 34.91
CA VAL A 38 -0.57 -23.99 34.68
C VAL A 38 0.76 -23.34 34.33
N VAL A 39 1.85 -23.68 35.02
CA VAL A 39 3.19 -23.14 34.72
C VAL A 39 3.66 -23.59 33.34
N VAL A 40 3.54 -24.87 33.00
CA VAL A 40 3.91 -25.40 31.68
C VAL A 40 3.04 -24.78 30.58
N PHE A 41 1.74 -24.62 30.80
CA PHE A 41 0.82 -24.04 29.81
C PHE A 41 1.07 -22.53 29.60
N VAL A 42 1.33 -21.77 30.67
CA VAL A 42 1.72 -20.36 30.57
C VAL A 42 3.12 -20.22 29.95
N PHE A 43 4.06 -21.11 30.26
CA PHE A 43 5.37 -21.12 29.61
C PHE A 43 5.24 -21.48 28.14
N HIS A 44 4.41 -22.46 27.75
CA HIS A 44 4.20 -22.84 26.36
C HIS A 44 3.49 -21.73 25.56
N ILE A 45 2.49 -21.05 26.13
CA ILE A 45 1.84 -19.90 25.49
C ILE A 45 2.81 -18.72 25.35
N ASN A 46 3.63 -18.45 26.37
CA ASN A 46 4.62 -17.38 26.29
C ASN A 46 5.80 -17.74 25.37
N THR A 47 6.18 -19.01 25.27
CA THR A 47 7.24 -19.49 24.38
C THR A 47 6.73 -19.52 22.93
N LEU A 48 5.45 -19.84 22.69
CA LEU A 48 4.81 -19.70 21.37
C LEU A 48 4.62 -18.24 20.96
N ARG A 49 4.46 -17.31 21.91
CA ARG A 49 4.48 -15.85 21.64
C ARG A 49 5.89 -15.26 21.54
N LEU A 50 6.89 -15.95 22.09
CA LEU A 50 8.32 -15.60 22.01
C LEU A 50 9.06 -16.43 20.96
N ILE A 51 8.37 -17.21 20.12
CA ILE A 51 8.90 -17.54 18.79
C ILE A 51 9.01 -16.20 18.09
N ASP A 52 10.22 -15.69 18.16
CA ASP A 52 10.59 -14.34 17.86
C ASP A 52 10.10 -13.98 16.47
N MET A 53 9.27 -12.93 16.35
CA MET A 53 8.95 -12.38 15.04
C MET A 53 10.23 -11.97 14.29
N SER A 54 11.36 -11.76 14.98
CA SER A 54 12.66 -11.58 14.34
C SER A 54 13.17 -12.83 13.60
N THR A 55 12.78 -14.04 14.03
CA THR A 55 13.04 -15.29 13.29
C THR A 55 12.03 -15.57 12.19
N PHE A 56 10.85 -14.94 12.25
CA PHE A 56 9.75 -15.14 11.29
C PHE A 56 9.70 -14.10 10.17
N VAL A 57 10.28 -12.92 10.36
CA VAL A 57 10.80 -12.13 9.25
C VAL A 57 11.97 -12.94 8.73
N GLY A 58 11.66 -13.91 7.87
CA GLY A 58 12.63 -14.88 7.40
C GLY A 58 13.91 -14.15 7.10
N HIS A 59 15.00 -14.55 7.77
CA HIS A 59 16.32 -14.36 7.22
C HIS A 59 16.16 -14.81 5.78
N HIS A 60 16.09 -13.84 4.86
CA HIS A 60 16.39 -14.11 3.48
C HIS A 60 17.77 -14.76 3.61
N GLU A 61 17.83 -16.09 3.48
CA GLU A 61 19.07 -16.76 3.13
C GLU A 61 19.67 -15.83 2.11
N LYS A 62 20.82 -15.24 2.41
CA LYS A 62 21.42 -14.20 1.59
C LYS A 62 21.56 -14.81 0.20
N THR A 63 20.56 -14.59 -0.64
CA THR A 63 20.58 -15.06 -1.99
C THR A 63 21.69 -14.23 -2.58
N THR A 64 22.72 -14.92 -3.07
CA THR A 64 23.82 -14.24 -3.74
C THR A 64 23.33 -13.50 -4.97
N GLN A 65 22.13 -13.83 -5.46
CA GLN A 65 21.46 -13.12 -6.52
C GLN A 65 20.75 -11.86 -6.00
N PRO A 66 20.95 -10.71 -6.68
CA PRO A 66 20.27 -9.47 -6.36
C PRO A 66 18.77 -9.59 -6.65
N TYR A 67 17.96 -8.87 -5.87
CA TYR A 67 16.52 -8.80 -6.07
C TYR A 67 16.21 -7.87 -7.26
N ARG A 68 15.59 -8.39 -8.32
CA ARG A 68 15.42 -7.67 -9.59
C ARG A 68 14.08 -6.95 -9.64
N VAL A 69 14.14 -5.63 -9.77
CA VAL A 69 12.97 -4.73 -9.83
C VAL A 69 12.87 -4.11 -11.21
N LEU A 70 11.70 -4.20 -11.84
CA LEU A 70 11.37 -3.42 -13.03
C LEU A 70 10.53 -2.21 -12.63
N TYR A 71 11.11 -1.03 -12.76
CA TYR A 71 10.41 0.25 -12.61
C TYR A 71 9.88 0.72 -13.96
N ILE A 72 8.57 0.82 -14.06
CA ILE A 72 7.82 1.22 -15.25
C ILE A 72 7.11 2.54 -14.93
N PHE A 73 7.23 3.50 -15.83
CA PHE A 73 6.40 4.68 -15.77
C PHE A 73 6.07 5.18 -17.17
N HIS A 74 4.97 5.91 -17.28
CA HIS A 74 4.54 6.49 -18.54
C HIS A 74 4.45 8.01 -18.46
N THR A 75 4.73 8.66 -19.59
CA THR A 75 4.62 10.12 -19.72
C THR A 75 3.89 10.49 -21.01
N VAL A 76 2.90 11.38 -20.86
CA VAL A 76 2.04 11.85 -21.96
C VAL A 76 2.47 13.19 -22.53
N ASP A 77 3.40 13.88 -21.85
CA ASP A 77 3.76 15.26 -22.15
C ASP A 77 5.26 15.45 -22.05
N GLU A 78 5.89 15.74 -23.19
CA GLU A 78 7.33 15.96 -23.29
C GLU A 78 7.83 17.10 -22.40
N SER A 79 6.99 18.10 -22.12
CA SER A 79 7.35 19.21 -21.25
C SER A 79 7.54 18.77 -19.78
N ARG A 80 6.97 17.64 -19.36
CA ARG A 80 7.23 17.06 -18.04
C ARG A 80 8.63 16.47 -17.91
N LEU A 81 9.29 16.21 -19.04
CA LEU A 81 10.69 15.84 -19.12
C LEU A 81 11.62 17.03 -19.36
N ALA A 82 11.10 18.27 -19.35
CA ALA A 82 11.81 19.46 -19.84
C ALA A 82 13.20 19.63 -19.20
N MET A 83 14.26 19.64 -20.02
CA MET A 83 15.70 19.88 -19.74
C MET A 83 16.36 19.20 -18.51
N LYS A 84 15.58 18.72 -17.56
CA LYS A 84 15.91 18.04 -16.33
C LYS A 84 15.08 16.78 -16.36
N VAL A 85 15.77 15.66 -16.38
CA VAL A 85 15.17 14.33 -16.29
C VAL A 85 14.19 14.30 -15.12
N ASN A 86 13.08 13.58 -15.29
CA ASN A 86 11.98 13.53 -14.33
C ASN A 86 12.54 13.30 -12.91
N PRO A 87 12.46 14.31 -12.02
CA PRO A 87 13.07 14.23 -10.70
C PRO A 87 12.41 13.17 -9.81
N ASN A 88 11.13 12.86 -10.04
CA ASN A 88 10.41 11.84 -9.28
C ASN A 88 10.90 10.44 -9.65
N ALA A 89 11.13 10.19 -10.94
CA ALA A 89 11.71 8.94 -11.42
C ALA A 89 13.15 8.76 -10.90
N MET A 90 13.96 9.83 -10.92
CA MET A 90 15.31 9.84 -10.36
C MET A 90 15.34 9.54 -8.86
N GLU A 91 14.46 10.17 -8.08
CA GLU A 91 14.31 9.92 -6.65
C GLU A 91 13.86 8.48 -6.39
N THR A 92 12.90 7.98 -7.17
CA THR A 92 12.44 6.59 -7.09
C THR A 92 13.60 5.62 -7.31
N ILE A 93 14.34 5.75 -8.41
CA ILE A 93 15.49 4.88 -8.73
C ILE A 93 16.55 4.96 -7.62
N SER A 94 16.94 6.17 -7.24
CA SER A 94 17.98 6.39 -6.22
C SER A 94 17.57 5.80 -4.87
N SER A 95 16.30 5.94 -4.50
CA SER A 95 15.77 5.36 -3.25
C SER A 95 15.80 3.84 -3.27
N LEU A 96 15.35 3.21 -4.36
CA LEU A 96 15.32 1.76 -4.52
C LEU A 96 16.73 1.16 -4.44
N VAL A 97 17.71 1.79 -5.10
CA VAL A 97 19.11 1.33 -5.13
C VAL A 97 19.85 1.64 -3.81
N GLY A 98 19.59 2.82 -3.21
CA GLY A 98 20.45 3.43 -2.19
C GLY A 98 20.18 3.07 -0.72
N GLY A 99 19.77 1.84 -0.39
CA GLY A 99 19.46 1.49 1.00
C GLY A 99 19.74 0.03 1.38
N GLY A 100 19.92 -0.24 2.67
CA GLY A 100 19.85 -1.58 3.26
C GLY A 100 20.99 -2.57 2.92
N GLU A 101 20.89 -3.76 3.49
CA GLU A 101 21.86 -4.85 3.31
C GLU A 101 21.64 -5.65 2.01
N ASN A 102 20.43 -5.56 1.43
CA ASN A 102 20.05 -6.29 0.24
C ASN A 102 20.35 -5.48 -1.02
N THR A 103 21.08 -6.08 -1.96
CA THR A 103 21.36 -5.52 -3.28
C THR A 103 20.12 -5.65 -4.17
N TRP A 104 19.60 -4.51 -4.63
CA TRP A 104 18.49 -4.45 -5.58
C TRP A 104 19.02 -4.01 -6.93
N GLU A 105 18.68 -4.76 -7.99
CA GLU A 105 18.94 -4.36 -9.37
C GLU A 105 17.67 -3.72 -9.92
N VAL A 106 17.75 -2.43 -10.25
CA VAL A 106 16.61 -1.66 -10.75
C VAL A 106 16.79 -1.41 -12.23
N ASP A 107 15.96 -2.04 -13.06
CA ASP A 107 15.86 -1.68 -14.48
C ASP A 107 14.67 -0.74 -14.68
N VAL A 108 14.81 0.18 -15.62
CA VAL A 108 13.82 1.21 -15.92
C VAL A 108 13.23 0.99 -17.30
N HIS A 109 11.90 1.02 -17.40
CA HIS A 109 11.16 1.02 -18.67
C HIS A 109 10.27 2.27 -18.72
N MET A 110 10.72 3.26 -19.47
CA MET A 110 9.99 4.49 -19.72
C MET A 110 9.10 4.33 -20.96
N ILE A 111 7.82 4.65 -20.83
CA ILE A 111 6.84 4.60 -21.92
C ILE A 111 6.42 6.04 -22.27
N ALA A 112 6.66 6.47 -23.50
CA ALA A 112 6.35 7.82 -23.95
C ALA A 112 5.25 7.83 -25.02
N ALA A 113 4.33 8.80 -24.93
CA ALA A 113 3.31 9.05 -25.95
C ALA A 113 3.86 9.65 -27.26
N TYR A 114 5.15 10.01 -27.31
CA TYR A 114 5.78 10.79 -28.37
C TYR A 114 7.17 10.24 -28.69
N ASN A 115 7.75 10.72 -29.79
CA ASN A 115 9.12 10.45 -30.18
C ASN A 115 10.08 11.45 -29.54
N LEU A 116 11.22 10.96 -29.09
CA LEU A 116 12.34 11.70 -28.53
C LEU A 116 13.48 11.80 -29.54
N THR A 117 14.21 12.91 -29.50
CA THR A 117 15.48 13.00 -30.23
C THR A 117 16.54 12.10 -29.57
N ASP A 118 17.53 11.66 -30.34
CA ASP A 118 18.62 10.82 -29.82
C ASP A 118 19.38 11.50 -28.66
N TYR A 119 19.56 12.81 -28.76
CA TYR A 119 20.13 13.60 -27.67
C TYR A 119 19.32 13.50 -26.38
N LYS A 120 17.98 13.61 -26.46
CA LYS A 120 17.12 13.48 -25.26
C LYS A 120 17.16 12.06 -24.70
N LYS A 121 17.13 11.03 -25.55
CA LYS A 121 17.26 9.63 -25.11
C LYS A 121 18.57 9.37 -24.38
N MET A 122 19.68 9.92 -24.90
CA MET A 122 20.99 9.85 -24.26
C MET A 122 20.98 10.55 -22.89
N MET A 123 20.44 11.77 -22.79
CA MET A 123 20.38 12.51 -21.53
C MET A 123 19.50 11.81 -20.47
N ILE A 124 18.35 11.28 -20.87
CA ILE A 124 17.45 10.50 -20.00
C ILE A 124 18.17 9.25 -19.50
N THR A 125 18.76 8.49 -20.42
CA THR A 125 19.50 7.26 -20.09
C THR A 125 20.65 7.55 -19.13
N ALA A 126 21.50 8.53 -19.45
CA ALA A 126 22.64 8.91 -18.61
C ALA A 126 22.19 9.32 -17.20
N SER A 127 21.08 10.05 -17.08
CA SER A 127 20.58 10.47 -15.78
C SER A 127 20.02 9.29 -14.97
N PHE A 128 19.20 8.42 -15.57
CA PHE A 128 18.71 7.24 -14.85
C PHE A 128 19.84 6.28 -14.45
N LYS A 129 20.87 6.14 -15.30
CA LYS A 129 22.10 5.41 -14.95
C LYS A 129 22.82 6.06 -13.76
N LEU A 130 22.92 7.40 -13.75
CA LEU A 130 23.51 8.14 -12.63
C LEU A 130 22.71 7.94 -11.32
N ALA A 131 21.38 7.78 -11.40
CA ALA A 131 20.54 7.44 -10.25
C ALA A 131 20.71 5.97 -9.78
N GLY A 132 21.41 5.13 -10.54
CA GLY A 132 21.67 3.74 -10.20
C GLY A 132 20.88 2.70 -11.01
N ALA A 133 20.15 3.11 -12.06
CA ALA A 133 19.46 2.14 -12.92
C ALA A 133 20.47 1.20 -13.61
N ASN A 134 20.19 -0.10 -13.62
CA ASN A 134 21.03 -1.10 -14.26
C ASN A 134 20.76 -1.22 -15.76
N VAL A 135 19.51 -1.15 -16.21
CA VAL A 135 19.12 -1.03 -17.63
C VAL A 135 18.10 0.10 -17.78
N VAL A 136 18.16 0.82 -18.92
CA VAL A 136 17.15 1.82 -19.27
C VAL A 136 16.59 1.48 -20.64
N ARG A 137 15.28 1.25 -20.71
CA ARG A 137 14.51 1.04 -21.93
C ARG A 137 13.56 2.20 -22.13
N ILE A 138 13.49 2.72 -23.36
CA ILE A 138 12.58 3.81 -23.73
C ILE A 138 11.71 3.28 -24.87
N GLN A 139 10.40 3.26 -24.66
CA GLN A 139 9.39 2.91 -25.65
C GLN A 139 8.70 4.19 -26.12
N GLU A 140 8.91 4.55 -27.38
CA GLU A 140 8.40 5.77 -28.01
C GLU A 140 7.09 5.51 -28.75
N ASP A 141 6.34 6.56 -29.06
CA ASP A 141 5.06 6.50 -29.80
C ASP A 141 4.10 5.40 -29.29
N ALA A 142 4.02 5.24 -27.97
CA ALA A 142 3.41 4.07 -27.36
C ALA A 142 1.88 4.15 -27.17
N LEU A 143 1.23 5.18 -27.73
CA LEU A 143 -0.23 5.33 -27.60
C LEU A 143 -0.95 4.19 -28.34
N PRO A 144 -1.80 3.41 -27.65
CA PRO A 144 -2.54 2.33 -28.30
C PRO A 144 -3.60 2.90 -29.25
N GLU A 145 -3.85 2.19 -30.34
CA GLU A 145 -5.00 2.44 -31.21
C GLU A 145 -6.26 1.79 -30.61
N LEU A 146 -7.26 2.61 -30.28
CA LEU A 146 -8.54 2.14 -29.77
C LEU A 146 -9.64 2.37 -30.82
N PHE A 147 -10.47 1.36 -31.06
CA PHE A 147 -11.59 1.46 -31.99
C PHE A 147 -12.85 1.97 -31.29
N ASN A 148 -13.25 3.20 -31.62
CA ASN A 148 -14.49 3.79 -31.14
C ASN A 148 -15.67 3.25 -31.98
N LYS A 149 -16.42 2.29 -31.42
CA LYS A 149 -17.59 1.69 -32.10
C LYS A 149 -18.65 2.70 -32.52
N LYS A 150 -18.87 3.77 -31.75
CA LYS A 150 -19.89 4.80 -32.05
C LYS A 150 -19.49 5.63 -33.25
N LEU A 151 -18.21 6.00 -33.32
CA LEU A 151 -17.66 6.81 -34.41
C LEU A 151 -17.15 5.97 -35.60
N LYS A 152 -17.11 4.64 -35.45
CA LYS A 152 -16.53 3.68 -36.40
C LYS A 152 -15.10 4.07 -36.85
N GLN A 153 -14.32 4.66 -35.96
CA GLN A 153 -12.96 5.14 -36.23
C GLN A 153 -11.98 4.72 -35.14
N THR A 154 -10.71 4.58 -35.51
CA THR A 154 -9.60 4.45 -34.56
C THR A 154 -9.19 5.81 -34.03
N HIS A 155 -8.71 5.85 -32.79
CA HIS A 155 -8.12 7.04 -32.18
C HIS A 155 -7.10 6.59 -31.13
N ARG A 156 -6.17 7.48 -30.77
CA ARG A 156 -5.04 7.20 -29.88
C ARG A 156 -5.16 8.08 -28.62
N PRO A 157 -6.03 7.74 -27.66
CA PRO A 157 -6.26 8.58 -26.51
C PRO A 157 -5.06 8.52 -25.55
N PRO A 158 -4.56 9.66 -25.03
CA PRO A 158 -3.49 9.68 -24.03
C PRO A 158 -3.75 8.80 -22.81
N GLN A 159 -5.02 8.67 -22.40
CA GLN A 159 -5.44 7.83 -21.28
C GLN A 159 -5.18 6.33 -21.53
N GLY A 160 -5.04 5.92 -22.78
CA GLY A 160 -4.68 4.56 -23.15
C GLY A 160 -3.21 4.23 -22.88
N LEU A 161 -2.34 5.22 -22.63
CA LEU A 161 -0.90 4.97 -22.47
C LEU A 161 -0.59 4.03 -21.29
N ALA A 162 -1.34 4.11 -20.19
CA ALA A 162 -1.17 3.21 -19.05
C ALA A 162 -1.40 1.72 -19.38
N MET A 163 -2.04 1.39 -20.52
CA MET A 163 -2.14 0.01 -21.03
C MET A 163 -0.78 -0.63 -21.24
N GLN A 164 0.20 0.18 -21.65
CA GLN A 164 1.53 -0.27 -22.00
C GLN A 164 2.28 -0.82 -20.78
N HIS A 165 1.89 -0.45 -19.56
CA HIS A 165 2.43 -1.07 -18.33
C HIS A 165 2.28 -2.59 -18.38
N ARG A 166 1.12 -3.10 -18.81
CA ARG A 166 0.84 -4.53 -18.80
C ARG A 166 1.58 -5.30 -19.89
N PHE A 167 1.86 -4.65 -21.02
CA PHE A 167 2.73 -5.21 -22.07
C PHE A 167 4.17 -5.31 -21.58
N ALA A 168 4.69 -4.23 -20.98
CA ALA A 168 6.02 -4.22 -20.37
C ALA A 168 6.16 -5.31 -19.28
N ILE A 169 5.15 -5.44 -18.40
CA ILE A 169 5.13 -6.49 -17.37
C ILE A 169 5.11 -7.89 -18.00
N ARG A 170 4.25 -8.14 -19.00
CA ARG A 170 4.17 -9.45 -19.68
C ARG A 170 5.53 -9.84 -20.25
N ASP A 171 6.15 -8.94 -20.99
CA ASP A 171 7.40 -9.22 -21.72
C ASP A 171 8.57 -9.44 -20.76
N ALA A 172 8.47 -8.91 -19.55
CA ALA A 172 9.47 -8.99 -18.50
C ALA A 172 9.13 -10.02 -17.40
N LEU A 173 8.02 -10.74 -17.49
CA LEU A 173 7.46 -11.51 -16.37
C LEU A 173 8.44 -12.54 -15.78
N ASN A 174 9.26 -13.15 -16.63
CA ASN A 174 10.19 -14.21 -16.21
C ASN A 174 11.54 -13.67 -15.71
N ASP A 175 11.84 -12.39 -15.95
CA ASP A 175 13.16 -11.81 -15.70
C ASP A 175 13.23 -11.05 -14.37
N TYR A 176 12.09 -10.59 -13.84
CA TYR A 176 12.05 -9.73 -12.65
C TYR A 176 11.24 -10.34 -11.51
N ASP A 177 11.61 -10.01 -10.28
CA ASP A 177 10.95 -10.49 -9.07
C ASP A 177 9.79 -9.57 -8.67
N PHE A 178 9.93 -8.28 -8.99
CA PHE A 178 9.01 -7.23 -8.57
C PHE A 178 8.79 -6.17 -9.64
N PHE A 179 7.56 -5.70 -9.74
CA PHE A 179 7.13 -4.68 -10.69
C PHE A 179 6.63 -3.45 -9.95
N VAL A 180 7.08 -2.27 -10.37
CA VAL A 180 6.62 -0.96 -9.88
C VAL A 180 6.15 -0.19 -11.11
N ALA A 181 4.84 0.00 -11.30
CA ALA A 181 4.30 0.61 -12.52
C ALA A 181 3.34 1.76 -12.18
N PHE A 182 3.77 3.02 -12.35
CA PHE A 182 3.01 4.21 -11.96
C PHE A 182 3.09 5.35 -13.00
N GLU A 183 2.28 6.39 -12.80
CA GLU A 183 2.42 7.67 -13.50
C GLU A 183 3.77 8.34 -13.20
N ASP A 184 4.23 9.22 -14.09
CA ASP A 184 5.50 9.94 -14.01
C ASP A 184 5.55 11.01 -12.89
N ASP A 185 4.41 11.30 -12.27
CA ASP A 185 4.26 12.28 -11.18
C ASP A 185 4.05 11.63 -9.81
N ILE A 186 4.31 10.32 -9.69
CA ILE A 186 4.27 9.56 -8.43
C ILE A 186 5.70 9.20 -8.00
N VAL A 187 6.02 9.46 -6.73
CA VAL A 187 7.29 9.03 -6.12
C VAL A 187 7.08 7.73 -5.36
N ILE A 188 7.88 6.71 -5.70
CA ILE A 188 7.92 5.42 -4.99
C ILE A 188 9.29 5.26 -4.35
N THR A 189 9.34 5.16 -3.03
CA THR A 189 10.59 4.94 -2.30
C THR A 189 10.77 3.49 -1.89
N ARG A 190 12.01 3.10 -1.56
CA ARG A 190 12.33 1.75 -1.07
C ARG A 190 11.48 1.31 0.12
N LYS A 191 11.19 2.22 1.05
CA LYS A 191 10.30 1.95 2.19
C LYS A 191 8.91 1.47 1.76
N HIS A 192 8.37 1.98 0.65
CA HIS A 192 7.08 1.52 0.13
C HIS A 192 7.17 0.09 -0.41
N VAL A 193 8.22 -0.21 -1.18
CA VAL A 193 8.44 -1.54 -1.76
C VAL A 193 8.72 -2.58 -0.66
N GLU A 194 9.58 -2.26 0.30
CA GLU A 194 9.87 -3.15 1.44
C GLU A 194 8.60 -3.42 2.27
N ASN A 195 7.83 -2.37 2.58
CA ASN A 195 6.54 -2.52 3.24
C ASN A 195 5.58 -3.39 2.43
N TYR A 196 5.50 -3.18 1.12
CA TYR A 196 4.65 -3.98 0.26
C TYR A 196 5.05 -5.46 0.26
N ILE A 197 6.35 -5.77 0.15
CA ILE A 197 6.84 -7.15 0.16
C ILE A 197 6.58 -7.80 1.52
N GLU A 198 6.90 -7.12 2.62
CA GLU A 198 6.69 -7.60 3.99
C GLU A 198 5.20 -7.88 4.25
N LYS A 199 4.33 -6.91 3.98
CA LYS A 199 2.89 -7.05 4.24
C LYS A 199 2.23 -8.04 3.29
N SER A 200 2.69 -8.17 2.05
CA SER A 200 2.21 -9.22 1.14
C SER A 200 2.43 -10.60 1.72
N LYS A 201 3.63 -10.89 2.25
CA LYS A 201 3.92 -12.18 2.89
C LYS A 201 3.01 -12.44 4.09
N LEU A 202 2.81 -11.44 4.94
CA LEU A 202 1.93 -11.58 6.11
C LEU A 202 0.47 -11.85 5.70
N LEU A 203 -0.03 -11.17 4.66
CA LEU A 203 -1.38 -11.35 4.14
C LEU A 203 -1.55 -12.75 3.51
N GLU A 204 -0.59 -13.19 2.70
CA GLU A 204 -0.62 -14.53 2.09
C GLU A 204 -0.64 -15.65 3.14
N LEU A 205 0.05 -15.45 4.27
CA LEU A 205 0.04 -16.40 5.38
C LEU A 205 -1.26 -16.35 6.19
N ALA A 206 -1.82 -15.15 6.39
CA ALA A 206 -3.03 -14.97 7.19
C ALA A 206 -4.29 -15.46 6.45
N VAL A 207 -4.35 -15.26 5.13
CA VAL A 207 -5.53 -15.56 4.30
C VAL A 207 -5.10 -16.19 2.97
N PRO A 208 -4.59 -17.43 2.96
CA PRO A 208 -4.00 -18.05 1.77
C PRO A 208 -4.96 -18.20 0.59
N ASP A 209 -6.27 -18.29 0.87
CA ASP A 209 -7.32 -18.49 -0.14
C ASP A 209 -7.89 -17.18 -0.70
N THR A 210 -7.53 -16.03 -0.12
CA THR A 210 -8.02 -14.70 -0.53
C THR A 210 -6.86 -13.84 -0.99
N LEU A 211 -6.94 -13.26 -2.19
CA LEU A 211 -5.91 -12.35 -2.67
C LEU A 211 -6.10 -10.94 -2.08
N ILE A 212 -5.59 -10.75 -0.86
CA ILE A 212 -5.41 -9.44 -0.25
C ILE A 212 -3.96 -8.99 -0.47
N ILE A 213 -3.77 -7.81 -1.06
CA ILE A 213 -2.46 -7.18 -1.23
C ILE A 213 -2.36 -5.91 -0.39
N PRO A 214 -1.15 -5.39 -0.12
CA PRO A 214 -1.01 -4.09 0.51
C PRO A 214 -1.57 -2.98 -0.40
N GLY A 215 -2.39 -2.12 0.19
CA GLY A 215 -3.01 -0.99 -0.47
C GLY A 215 -2.17 0.27 -0.41
N PHE A 216 -2.55 1.25 -1.22
CA PHE A 216 -1.92 2.57 -1.26
C PHE A 216 -2.95 3.70 -1.25
N LEU A 217 -2.54 4.84 -0.73
CA LEU A 217 -3.35 6.04 -0.60
C LEU A 217 -2.59 7.18 -1.29
N ARG A 218 -3.03 7.56 -2.49
CA ARG A 218 -2.52 8.74 -3.21
C ARG A 218 -2.70 10.07 -2.44
N VAL A 219 -1.64 10.58 -1.86
CA VAL A 219 -1.59 11.90 -1.21
C VAL A 219 -0.99 12.94 -2.13
N GLU A 220 -1.34 14.20 -1.90
CA GLU A 220 -0.71 15.36 -2.50
C GLU A 220 0.11 16.12 -1.46
N VAL A 221 1.26 16.63 -1.89
CA VAL A 221 2.09 17.52 -1.08
C VAL A 221 1.73 18.95 -1.44
N VAL A 222 1.03 19.64 -0.55
CA VAL A 222 0.61 21.02 -0.78
C VAL A 222 1.71 21.96 -0.29
N GLN A 223 2.23 22.79 -1.19
CA GLN A 223 3.33 23.72 -0.90
C GLN A 223 2.88 24.92 -0.06
N GLU A 224 1.68 25.42 -0.30
CA GLU A 224 1.11 26.54 0.45
C GLU A 224 0.13 26.03 1.52
N VAL A 225 0.29 26.52 2.76
CA VAL A 225 -0.64 26.18 3.83
C VAL A 225 -1.97 26.85 3.54
N ARG A 226 -2.93 26.05 3.07
CA ARG A 226 -4.32 26.42 3.02
C ARG A 226 -4.82 26.80 4.41
N THR A 227 -5.01 28.10 4.63
CA THR A 227 -5.40 28.67 5.93
C THR A 227 -6.80 28.23 6.37
N ASP A 228 -7.62 27.75 5.44
CA ASP A 228 -8.95 27.20 5.68
C ASP A 228 -8.95 25.78 6.27
N VAL A 229 -7.82 25.07 6.21
CA VAL A 229 -7.67 23.74 6.84
C VAL A 229 -6.92 23.89 8.15
N LYS A 230 -7.66 23.94 9.28
CA LYS A 230 -7.07 24.00 10.63
C LYS A 230 -6.02 22.90 10.81
N ALA A 231 -4.76 23.30 10.98
CA ALA A 231 -3.66 22.38 11.19
C ALA A 231 -3.79 21.75 12.59
N LYS A 232 -3.99 20.43 12.65
CA LYS A 232 -3.62 19.67 13.84
C LYS A 232 -2.13 19.37 13.76
N ALA A 233 -1.50 19.14 14.91
CA ALA A 233 -0.14 18.63 14.92
C ALA A 233 -0.12 17.24 14.26
N LEU A 234 0.91 16.97 13.46
CA LEU A 234 1.13 15.64 12.88
C LEU A 234 1.14 14.60 14.01
N SER A 235 0.39 13.51 13.80
CA SER A 235 0.52 12.33 14.65
C SER A 235 1.99 11.93 14.70
N LYS A 236 2.50 11.53 15.87
CA LYS A 236 3.89 11.08 16.02
C LYS A 236 4.22 9.91 15.08
N ASP A 237 3.19 9.14 14.71
CA ASP A 237 3.30 7.96 13.87
C ASP A 237 3.16 8.27 12.37
N PHE A 238 3.04 9.55 12.02
CA PHE A 238 3.03 10.01 10.65
C PHE A 238 4.45 10.44 10.26
N ASP A 239 5.07 9.71 9.32
CA ASP A 239 6.43 9.98 8.84
C ASP A 239 6.38 10.61 7.43
N PRO A 240 6.39 11.96 7.33
CA PRO A 240 6.41 12.64 6.04
C PRO A 240 7.75 12.50 5.31
N THR A 241 8.80 12.00 5.98
CA THR A 241 10.15 11.88 5.40
C THR A 241 10.24 10.73 4.40
N ILE A 242 9.24 9.84 4.36
CA ILE A 242 9.17 8.69 3.46
C ILE A 242 9.26 9.10 1.98
N CYS A 243 8.79 10.30 1.61
CA CYS A 243 8.87 10.79 0.23
C CYS A 243 9.54 12.16 0.08
N CYS A 244 9.38 13.08 1.02
CA CYS A 244 9.71 14.48 0.78
C CYS A 244 11.16 14.88 1.14
N GLY A 245 12.03 13.91 1.45
CA GLY A 245 13.36 14.14 1.98
C GLY A 245 13.37 15.11 3.18
N LYS A 246 14.51 15.73 3.47
CA LYS A 246 14.64 16.71 4.59
C LYS A 246 13.87 18.02 4.38
N LYS A 247 13.23 18.25 3.22
CA LYS A 247 12.52 19.50 2.92
C LYS A 247 11.07 19.53 3.43
N GLY A 248 10.54 18.39 3.91
CA GLY A 248 9.11 18.22 4.21
C GLY A 248 8.61 18.63 5.61
N THR A 249 9.42 19.25 6.47
CA THR A 249 9.04 19.48 7.88
C THR A 249 7.87 20.46 8.09
N LYS A 250 7.35 21.10 7.03
CA LYS A 250 6.18 21.98 7.04
C LYS A 250 5.09 21.62 6.01
N SER A 251 5.24 20.51 5.29
CA SER A 251 4.38 20.17 4.17
C SER A 251 3.03 19.62 4.62
N ASN A 252 1.93 20.11 4.05
CA ASN A 252 0.61 19.50 4.27
C ASN A 252 0.46 18.31 3.32
N VAL A 253 0.39 17.12 3.89
CA VAL A 253 0.09 15.89 3.14
C VAL A 253 -1.42 15.70 3.14
N MET A 254 -2.03 15.90 1.97
CA MET A 254 -3.47 15.91 1.80
C MET A 254 -3.90 14.71 0.97
N GLY A 255 -4.82 13.91 1.48
CA GLY A 255 -5.59 12.97 0.69
C GLY A 255 -6.69 13.69 -0.08
N TRP A 256 -6.99 13.20 -1.27
CA TRP A 256 -8.17 13.59 -2.03
C TRP A 256 -8.98 12.34 -2.36
N GLU A 257 -10.31 12.48 -2.38
CA GLU A 257 -11.26 11.41 -2.72
C GLU A 257 -11.37 10.24 -1.73
N TRP A 258 -10.77 10.34 -0.55
CA TRP A 258 -11.09 9.44 0.56
C TRP A 258 -12.15 10.06 1.44
N SER A 259 -13.22 9.32 1.68
CA SER A 259 -13.96 9.50 2.92
C SER A 259 -13.66 8.36 3.88
N LEU A 260 -13.91 8.58 5.16
CA LEU A 260 -13.77 7.54 6.18
C LEU A 260 -14.81 6.43 6.04
N LYS A 261 -15.88 6.67 5.28
CA LYS A 261 -16.85 5.65 4.88
C LYS A 261 -16.30 4.73 3.79
N SER A 262 -15.15 5.05 3.22
CA SER A 262 -14.53 4.26 2.14
C SER A 262 -13.67 3.13 2.69
N PHE A 263 -13.50 3.02 4.01
CA PHE A 263 -12.68 1.98 4.63
C PHE A 263 -13.56 1.01 5.42
N THR A 264 -13.33 -0.29 5.20
CA THR A 264 -13.88 -1.36 6.03
C THR A 264 -12.78 -1.86 6.96
N LEU A 265 -13.05 -1.95 8.26
CA LEU A 265 -12.09 -2.53 9.20
C LEU A 265 -12.29 -4.05 9.27
N ILE A 266 -11.20 -4.79 9.11
CA ILE A 266 -11.19 -6.24 9.31
C ILE A 266 -10.12 -6.60 10.33
N LYS A 267 -10.36 -7.69 11.07
CA LYS A 267 -9.36 -8.30 11.93
C LYS A 267 -8.78 -9.51 11.22
N LEU A 268 -7.48 -9.48 10.95
CA LEU A 268 -6.79 -10.60 10.30
C LEU A 268 -6.26 -11.59 11.34
N PRO A 269 -6.23 -12.89 11.01
CA PRO A 269 -5.63 -13.89 11.89
C PRO A 269 -4.10 -13.74 11.96
N SER A 270 -3.47 -14.58 12.77
CA SER A 270 -2.01 -14.73 12.77
C SER A 270 -1.50 -15.07 11.36
N PRO A 271 -0.34 -14.57 10.90
CA PRO A 271 0.66 -13.79 11.65
C PRO A 271 0.41 -12.28 11.72
N VAL A 272 -0.63 -11.76 11.05
CA VAL A 272 -0.94 -10.31 11.12
C VAL A 272 -1.45 -9.94 12.51
N GLY A 273 -2.41 -10.69 13.05
CA GLY A 273 -2.90 -10.56 14.43
C GLY A 273 -3.51 -9.20 14.81
N GLY A 274 -3.82 -8.35 13.82
CA GLY A 274 -4.22 -6.95 14.00
C GLY A 274 -5.40 -6.51 13.12
N ILE A 275 -5.78 -5.25 13.25
CA ILE A 275 -6.83 -4.61 12.46
C ILE A 275 -6.20 -3.91 11.26
N VAL A 276 -6.73 -4.19 10.07
CA VAL A 276 -6.36 -3.48 8.84
C VAL A 276 -7.59 -2.81 8.24
N ALA A 277 -7.34 -1.77 7.44
CA ALA A 277 -8.38 -1.07 6.71
C ALA A 277 -8.40 -1.56 5.27
N LEU A 278 -9.48 -2.22 4.86
CA LEU A 278 -9.72 -2.55 3.46
C LEU A 278 -10.17 -1.31 2.70
N LEU A 279 -9.57 -1.10 1.53
CA LEU A 279 -10.09 -0.17 0.54
C LEU A 279 -11.31 -0.81 -0.13
N PRO A 280 -12.35 -0.03 -0.47
CA PRO A 280 -13.62 -0.59 -0.89
C PRO A 280 -13.45 -1.24 -2.25
N LEU A 281 -13.99 -2.45 -2.40
CA LEU A 281 -14.17 -3.06 -3.72
C LEU A 281 -15.25 -2.28 -4.45
N LEU A 282 -15.04 -2.07 -5.75
CA LEU A 282 -16.10 -1.54 -6.57
C LEU A 282 -17.14 -2.65 -6.77
N TRP A 283 -18.21 -2.57 -5.96
CA TRP A 283 -19.38 -3.46 -5.86
C TRP A 283 -19.00 -4.66 -5.01
N ALA A 284 -19.37 -4.67 -3.74
CA ALA A 284 -19.22 -5.85 -2.90
C ALA A 284 -20.60 -6.50 -2.80
N GLY A 285 -20.75 -7.74 -3.27
CA GLY A 285 -21.95 -8.55 -3.09
C GLY A 285 -22.02 -9.23 -1.72
N GLU A 286 -23.07 -10.04 -1.52
CA GLU A 286 -23.38 -10.77 -0.27
C GLU A 286 -22.20 -11.64 0.24
N GLU A 287 -21.34 -12.17 -0.64
CA GLU A 287 -20.15 -12.96 -0.26
C GLU A 287 -19.17 -12.16 0.64
N HIS A 288 -19.18 -10.83 0.53
CA HIS A 288 -18.34 -9.95 1.35
C HIS A 288 -18.88 -9.84 2.80
N GLU A 289 -20.17 -10.12 3.04
CA GLU A 289 -20.74 -10.17 4.40
C GLU A 289 -20.09 -11.27 5.26
N GLU A 290 -19.63 -12.36 4.66
CA GLU A 290 -19.01 -13.47 5.40
C GLU A 290 -17.60 -13.12 5.91
N LEU A 291 -16.81 -12.36 5.14
CA LEU A 291 -15.55 -11.77 5.61
C LEU A 291 -15.78 -10.61 6.61
N ILE A 292 -16.93 -9.94 6.52
CA ILE A 292 -17.36 -8.80 7.35
C ILE A 292 -18.14 -9.22 8.61
N LYS A 293 -18.35 -10.51 8.90
CA LYS A 293 -19.04 -10.97 10.13
C LYS A 293 -18.38 -10.53 11.46
N GLY A 294 -17.22 -9.85 11.42
CA GLY A 294 -16.62 -9.14 12.55
C GLY A 294 -16.62 -7.60 12.48
N GLY A 295 -17.22 -6.95 11.49
CA GLY A 295 -16.94 -5.53 11.22
C GLY A 295 -17.94 -4.71 10.40
N ARG A 296 -19.15 -4.52 10.94
CA ARG A 296 -20.24 -3.63 10.48
C ARG A 296 -20.47 -3.53 8.97
N VAL A 297 -21.58 -4.16 8.57
CA VAL A 297 -22.36 -3.89 7.36
C VAL A 297 -22.42 -2.38 7.10
N MET A 298 -21.97 -1.94 5.92
CA MET A 298 -22.38 -0.66 5.36
C MET A 298 -23.80 -0.87 4.85
N ASP A 299 -24.82 -0.28 5.51
CA ASP A 299 -26.21 -0.42 5.10
C ASP A 299 -26.35 -0.16 3.58
N GLU A 300 -26.89 -1.15 2.86
CA GLU A 300 -27.14 -1.08 1.41
C GLU A 300 -27.98 0.14 1.02
N GLU A 301 -28.84 0.64 1.93
CA GLU A 301 -29.64 1.84 1.70
C GLU A 301 -28.81 3.11 1.44
N ASN A 302 -27.54 3.14 1.87
CA ASN A 302 -26.60 4.24 1.58
C ASN A 302 -25.74 4.01 0.32
N LEU A 303 -25.86 2.85 -0.35
CA LEU A 303 -25.22 2.56 -1.64
C LEU A 303 -26.13 2.88 -2.84
N ASN A 304 -27.40 3.23 -2.59
CA ASN A 304 -28.33 3.76 -3.59
C ASN A 304 -27.85 5.14 -4.08
N GLY A 305 -26.94 5.11 -5.04
CA GLY A 305 -26.18 6.25 -5.51
C GLY A 305 -24.72 6.14 -5.10
N MET A 306 -24.04 5.06 -5.54
CA MET A 306 -22.59 4.92 -5.48
C MET A 306 -21.94 6.26 -5.79
N ASN A 307 -21.49 6.94 -4.74
CA ASN A 307 -20.77 8.18 -4.90
C ASN A 307 -19.38 7.72 -5.35
N THR A 308 -19.20 7.54 -6.66
CA THR A 308 -17.92 7.24 -7.34
C THR A 308 -16.79 8.18 -6.89
N LYS A 309 -17.15 9.27 -6.19
CA LYS A 309 -16.32 10.22 -5.42
C LYS A 309 -15.60 9.64 -4.19
N LEU A 310 -15.88 8.41 -3.76
CA LEU A 310 -15.28 7.75 -2.58
C LEU A 310 -14.03 6.91 -2.89
N PHE A 311 -13.70 6.74 -4.16
CA PHE A 311 -12.59 5.90 -4.57
C PHE A 311 -11.44 6.76 -5.05
N ALA A 312 -10.30 6.67 -4.39
CA ALA A 312 -9.09 7.26 -4.93
C ALA A 312 -8.40 6.33 -5.91
N GLN A 313 -8.09 6.94 -7.02
CA GLN A 313 -7.19 6.49 -8.06
C GLN A 313 -5.79 6.23 -7.47
N GLN A 314 -5.30 5.00 -7.55
CA GLN A 314 -3.91 4.66 -7.18
C GLN A 314 -2.92 4.90 -8.32
N ALA A 315 -3.43 5.12 -9.55
CA ALA A 315 -2.62 5.49 -10.72
C ALA A 315 -1.46 4.52 -11.05
N GLY A 316 -1.51 3.28 -10.56
CA GLY A 316 -0.43 2.32 -10.73
C GLY A 316 -0.58 1.06 -9.89
N ILE A 317 0.42 0.18 -9.98
CA ILE A 317 0.56 -1.03 -9.17
C ILE A 317 1.99 -1.26 -8.68
N MET A 318 2.07 -1.91 -7.53
CA MET A 318 3.22 -2.74 -7.17
C MET A 318 2.75 -4.19 -7.11
N ALA A 319 3.59 -5.12 -7.54
CA ALA A 319 3.29 -6.54 -7.45
C ALA A 319 4.55 -7.39 -7.57
N THR A 320 4.58 -8.52 -6.87
CA THR A 320 5.53 -9.60 -7.13
C THR A 320 5.16 -10.31 -8.44
N ARG A 321 6.13 -11.03 -9.03
CA ARG A 321 5.88 -11.91 -10.18
C ARG A 321 4.69 -12.86 -9.95
N GLU A 322 4.63 -13.48 -8.79
CA GLU A 322 3.58 -14.45 -8.46
C GLU A 322 2.21 -13.76 -8.28
N GLN A 323 2.17 -12.55 -7.72
CA GLN A 323 0.95 -11.76 -7.67
C GLN A 323 0.47 -11.37 -9.07
N VAL A 324 1.36 -10.97 -9.98
CA VAL A 324 0.98 -10.69 -11.39
C VAL A 324 0.36 -11.91 -12.06
N LYS A 325 0.91 -13.11 -11.84
CA LYS A 325 0.33 -14.36 -12.35
C LYS A 325 -1.05 -14.64 -11.73
N LYS A 326 -1.20 -14.43 -10.42
CA LYS A 326 -2.50 -14.55 -9.74
C LYS A 326 -3.51 -13.55 -10.29
N PHE A 327 -3.11 -12.30 -10.53
CA PHE A 327 -3.96 -11.30 -11.17
C PHE A 327 -4.41 -11.79 -12.53
N ASP A 328 -3.51 -12.34 -13.35
CA ASP A 328 -3.88 -12.84 -14.67
C ASP A 328 -4.92 -13.95 -14.61
N VAL A 329 -4.76 -14.90 -13.70
CA VAL A 329 -5.73 -15.99 -13.50
C VAL A 329 -7.07 -15.46 -13.00
N LEU A 330 -7.10 -14.61 -11.97
CA LEU A 330 -8.33 -14.08 -11.40
C LEU A 330 -9.08 -13.20 -12.41
N CYS A 331 -8.35 -12.32 -13.11
CA CYS A 331 -8.92 -11.45 -14.12
C CYS A 331 -9.42 -12.22 -15.36
N ARG A 332 -9.01 -13.48 -15.61
CA ARG A 332 -9.60 -14.30 -16.70
C ARG A 332 -11.08 -14.59 -16.48
N GLY A 333 -11.58 -14.49 -15.24
CA GLY A 333 -13.02 -14.48 -14.96
C GLY A 333 -13.76 -13.40 -15.76
N SER A 334 -13.08 -12.28 -16.08
CA SER A 334 -13.58 -11.20 -16.94
C SER A 334 -13.39 -11.44 -18.45
N LYS A 335 -12.97 -12.65 -18.86
CA LYS A 335 -12.68 -13.10 -20.24
C LYS A 335 -11.43 -12.52 -20.90
N ILE A 336 -10.71 -11.60 -20.24
CA ILE A 336 -9.59 -10.86 -20.85
C ILE A 336 -8.25 -11.15 -20.16
N GLY A 337 -8.24 -11.51 -18.86
CA GLY A 337 -6.99 -11.64 -18.09
C GLY A 337 -6.42 -10.29 -17.64
N TYR A 338 -5.33 -10.32 -16.87
CA TYR A 338 -4.61 -9.12 -16.47
C TYR A 338 -3.58 -8.75 -17.54
N LEU A 339 -2.83 -9.76 -18.01
CA LEU A 339 -1.80 -9.62 -19.02
C LEU A 339 -2.42 -9.72 -20.44
N PRO A 340 -1.82 -9.06 -21.45
CA PRO A 340 -2.24 -9.23 -22.84
C PRO A 340 -2.08 -10.70 -23.29
N PRO A 341 -2.98 -11.22 -24.13
CA PRO A 341 -3.07 -10.80 -25.52
C PRO A 341 -4.42 -10.14 -25.82
N PHE A 342 -4.58 -8.88 -25.41
CA PHE A 342 -5.73 -8.07 -25.83
C PHE A 342 -5.73 -8.05 -27.36
N SER A 343 -6.67 -8.75 -28.00
CA SER A 343 -6.71 -8.83 -29.45
C SER A 343 -7.11 -7.45 -29.98
N PRO A 344 -6.23 -6.72 -30.71
CA PRO A 344 -6.59 -5.43 -31.24
C PRO A 344 -7.64 -5.55 -32.37
N PRO A 345 -8.50 -4.54 -32.55
CA PRO A 345 -8.62 -3.35 -31.70
C PRO A 345 -9.35 -3.67 -30.39
N VAL A 346 -8.79 -3.24 -29.26
CA VAL A 346 -9.45 -3.40 -27.95
C VAL A 346 -10.73 -2.56 -27.96
N PRO A 347 -11.91 -3.13 -27.66
CA PRO A 347 -13.16 -2.37 -27.68
C PRO A 347 -13.09 -1.14 -26.75
N TYR A 348 -13.50 0.02 -27.27
CA TYR A 348 -13.57 1.30 -26.54
C TYR A 348 -14.58 1.33 -25.38
N THR A 349 -15.14 0.19 -24.95
CA THR A 349 -16.29 0.14 -24.02
C THR A 349 -15.89 0.41 -22.57
N HIS A 350 -14.74 -0.10 -22.13
CA HIS A 350 -14.14 0.17 -20.80
C HIS A 350 -12.69 0.64 -20.88
N ALA A 351 -12.10 0.60 -22.08
CA ALA A 351 -10.68 0.83 -22.33
C ALA A 351 -10.22 2.29 -22.23
N VAL A 352 -11.12 3.22 -21.91
CA VAL A 352 -10.84 4.67 -21.88
C VAL A 352 -10.50 5.21 -20.50
N HIS A 353 -10.77 4.43 -19.45
CA HIS A 353 -10.40 4.85 -18.11
C HIS A 353 -8.92 4.54 -17.90
N LEU A 354 -8.11 5.59 -17.75
CA LEU A 354 -6.70 5.49 -17.34
C LEU A 354 -6.54 4.54 -16.14
N GLU A 355 -7.45 4.67 -15.16
CA GLU A 355 -7.55 3.81 -13.97
C GLU A 355 -7.80 2.34 -14.26
N PHE A 356 -8.50 2.04 -15.36
CA PHE A 356 -8.69 0.68 -15.79
C PHE A 356 -7.35 0.09 -16.25
N TRP A 357 -6.42 0.85 -16.82
CA TRP A 357 -5.21 0.24 -17.36
C TRP A 357 -3.98 0.36 -16.48
N SER A 358 -3.92 1.40 -15.65
CA SER A 358 -2.82 1.62 -14.69
C SER A 358 -2.77 0.58 -13.57
N GLY A 359 -3.73 -0.35 -13.48
CA GLY A 359 -3.80 -1.31 -12.37
C GLY A 359 -4.57 -0.79 -11.15
N GLY A 360 -5.29 0.33 -11.31
CA GLY A 360 -6.27 0.80 -10.36
C GLY A 360 -7.54 -0.06 -10.36
N PHE A 361 -8.57 0.40 -11.05
CA PHE A 361 -9.94 -0.04 -10.80
C PHE A 361 -10.26 -1.51 -11.07
N HIS A 362 -9.70 -2.11 -12.12
CA HIS A 362 -10.10 -3.46 -12.54
C HIS A 362 -9.56 -4.54 -11.61
N LEU A 363 -8.41 -4.33 -10.97
CA LEU A 363 -7.90 -5.31 -10.01
C LEU A 363 -8.87 -5.42 -8.83
N PHE A 364 -9.45 -4.30 -8.42
CA PHE A 364 -10.18 -4.16 -7.16
C PHE A 364 -11.70 -4.06 -7.33
N SER A 365 -12.24 -4.56 -8.44
CA SER A 365 -13.69 -4.72 -8.59
C SER A 365 -14.07 -6.18 -8.54
N GLU A 366 -15.19 -6.47 -7.87
CA GLU A 366 -15.78 -7.80 -7.82
C GLU A 366 -16.07 -8.36 -9.22
N LYS A 367 -16.40 -7.48 -10.17
CA LYS A 367 -16.73 -7.86 -11.55
C LYS A 367 -15.53 -8.30 -12.38
N PHE A 368 -14.32 -7.98 -11.93
CA PHE A 368 -13.11 -8.16 -12.74
C PHE A 368 -12.17 -9.17 -12.11
N CYS A 369 -11.43 -8.78 -11.07
CA CYS A 369 -10.33 -9.60 -10.55
C CYS A 369 -10.42 -9.91 -9.05
N LYS A 370 -11.41 -9.34 -8.32
CA LYS A 370 -11.64 -9.60 -6.89
C LYS A 370 -10.39 -9.46 -6.00
N VAL A 371 -9.48 -8.54 -6.31
CA VAL A 371 -8.28 -8.27 -5.49
C VAL A 371 -8.64 -7.27 -4.40
N GLU A 372 -8.32 -7.57 -3.15
CA GLU A 372 -8.53 -6.65 -2.03
C GLU A 372 -7.24 -5.93 -1.65
N ARG A 373 -7.38 -4.76 -1.01
CA ARG A 373 -6.24 -3.94 -0.60
C ARG A 373 -6.32 -3.58 0.87
N ALA A 374 -5.31 -3.99 1.63
CA ALA A 374 -5.19 -3.71 3.05
C ALA A 374 -4.23 -2.55 3.33
N VAL A 375 -4.68 -1.58 4.11
CA VAL A 375 -3.87 -0.50 4.67
C VAL A 375 -3.61 -0.81 6.14
N PHE A 376 -2.34 -0.90 6.51
CA PHE A 376 -1.90 -1.09 7.89
C PHE A 376 -1.71 0.28 8.53
N PHE A 377 -2.21 0.46 9.75
CA PHE A 377 -2.23 1.77 10.42
C PHE A 377 -2.04 1.71 11.95
N GLU A 378 -1.92 0.51 12.51
CA GLU A 378 -1.74 0.34 13.96
C GLU A 378 -0.31 0.62 14.39
N GLY A 379 0.70 0.21 13.62
CA GLY A 379 2.11 0.44 13.93
C GLY A 379 2.60 1.86 13.65
N GLU A 380 3.68 2.25 14.34
CA GLU A 380 4.38 3.52 14.12
C GLU A 380 4.93 3.59 12.68
N GLY A 381 4.59 4.65 11.95
CA GLY A 381 5.01 4.85 10.57
C GLY A 381 4.38 3.92 9.54
N GLU A 382 3.62 2.89 9.92
CA GLU A 382 3.03 1.92 8.99
C GLU A 382 2.09 2.59 7.99
N PHE A 383 1.17 3.43 8.49
CA PHE A 383 0.23 4.16 7.63
C PHE A 383 0.94 5.02 6.59
N SER A 384 2.07 5.63 6.96
CA SER A 384 2.83 6.52 6.08
C SER A 384 3.49 5.75 4.92
N LYS A 385 3.86 4.49 5.14
CA LYS A 385 4.38 3.58 4.09
C LYS A 385 3.31 3.15 3.09
N HIS A 386 2.04 3.44 3.35
CA HIS A 386 0.93 3.25 2.43
C HIS A 386 0.60 4.51 1.62
N LEU A 387 1.27 5.65 1.84
CA LEU A 387 0.95 6.89 1.14
C LEU A 387 1.77 7.02 -0.15
N LEU A 388 1.12 7.20 -1.29
CA LEU A 388 1.81 7.47 -2.56
C LEU A 388 1.75 8.95 -2.88
N TYR A 389 2.91 9.57 -3.01
CA TYR A 389 2.99 11.01 -3.09
C TYR A 389 2.93 11.46 -4.54
N HIS A 390 1.86 12.17 -4.84
CA HIS A 390 1.61 12.81 -6.12
C HIS A 390 2.20 14.22 -6.09
N MET A 391 3.15 14.46 -6.99
CA MET A 391 3.96 15.68 -6.99
C MET A 391 3.43 16.76 -7.94
N SER A 392 2.40 16.47 -8.73
CA SER A 392 1.72 17.50 -9.52
C SER A 392 0.69 18.24 -8.66
N ASP A 393 0.67 19.56 -8.77
CA ASP A 393 -0.24 20.46 -8.07
C ASP A 393 -1.54 20.74 -8.87
N ASN A 394 -1.70 20.11 -10.04
CA ASN A 394 -2.80 20.38 -10.97
C ASN A 394 -4.20 20.23 -10.37
N LYS A 395 -4.36 19.37 -9.35
CA LYS A 395 -5.63 19.13 -8.64
C LYS A 395 -5.87 20.09 -7.47
N GLN A 396 -4.82 20.70 -6.93
CA GLN A 396 -4.90 21.65 -5.82
C GLN A 396 -5.56 22.95 -6.23
N HIS A 397 -5.34 23.37 -7.48
CA HIS A 397 -5.85 24.63 -8.04
C HIS A 397 -7.29 24.54 -8.58
N ARG A 398 -7.91 23.36 -8.50
CA ARG A 398 -9.29 23.15 -8.96
C ARG A 398 -10.28 23.49 -7.86
N ASN A 399 -11.04 24.57 -8.06
CA ASN A 399 -12.05 25.05 -7.10
C ASN A 399 -13.08 23.98 -6.67
N ASP A 400 -13.38 22.99 -7.53
CA ASP A 400 -14.31 21.91 -7.24
C ASP A 400 -13.69 20.74 -6.46
N LEU A 401 -12.36 20.60 -6.50
CA LEU A 401 -11.61 19.55 -5.78
C LEU A 401 -11.03 20.04 -4.46
N ALA A 402 -10.66 21.33 -4.39
CA ALA A 402 -10.09 21.97 -3.22
C ALA A 402 -10.85 21.64 -1.91
N PRO A 403 -12.19 21.71 -1.84
CA PRO A 403 -12.94 21.39 -0.63
C PRO A 403 -12.94 19.91 -0.23
N ARG A 404 -12.50 19.00 -1.12
CA ARG A 404 -12.49 17.55 -0.89
C ARG A 404 -11.20 17.06 -0.24
N PHE A 405 -10.20 17.92 -0.11
CA PHE A 405 -8.91 17.54 0.48
C PHE A 405 -9.03 17.38 1.99
N ILE A 406 -8.55 16.25 2.51
CA ILE A 406 -8.48 15.94 3.94
C ILE A 406 -7.03 15.64 4.28
N ARG A 407 -6.56 16.08 5.45
CA ARG A 407 -5.20 15.75 5.89
C ARG A 407 -5.04 14.24 6.10
N ALA A 408 -3.97 13.65 5.58
CA ALA A 408 -3.71 12.22 5.73
C ALA A 408 -3.64 11.80 7.22
N GLU A 409 -3.06 12.65 8.08
CA GLU A 409 -3.01 12.44 9.53
C GLU A 409 -4.40 12.28 10.17
N ALA A 410 -5.40 13.02 9.68
CA ALA A 410 -6.75 12.98 10.21
C ALA A 410 -7.44 11.66 9.85
N VAL A 411 -7.13 11.12 8.66
CA VAL A 411 -7.60 9.79 8.23
C VAL A 411 -6.99 8.70 9.12
N GLN A 412 -5.67 8.74 9.36
CA GLN A 412 -5.00 7.78 10.25
C GLN A 412 -5.60 7.78 11.66
N GLU A 413 -5.76 8.97 12.25
CA GLU A 413 -6.28 9.11 13.61
C GLU A 413 -7.70 8.54 13.70
N GLU A 414 -8.57 8.86 12.75
CA GLU A 414 -9.91 8.32 12.79
C GLU A 414 -9.97 6.80 12.56
N LEU A 415 -9.13 6.25 11.67
CA LEU A 415 -9.01 4.79 11.52
C LEU A 415 -8.64 4.13 12.85
N ARG A 416 -7.74 4.72 13.63
CA ARG A 416 -7.38 4.25 14.97
C ARG A 416 -8.53 4.35 15.96
N GLN A 417 -9.23 5.47 15.99
CA GLN A 417 -10.41 5.63 16.86
C GLN A 417 -11.50 4.61 16.52
N LYS A 418 -11.70 4.31 15.22
CA LYS A 418 -12.60 3.23 14.78
C LYS A 418 -12.09 1.87 15.21
N ALA A 419 -10.79 1.58 15.08
CA ALA A 419 -10.18 0.33 15.49
C ALA A 419 -10.26 0.09 17.01
N ILE A 420 -10.10 1.13 17.84
CA ILE A 420 -10.29 1.04 19.30
C ILE A 420 -11.72 0.63 19.64
N LYS A 421 -12.72 1.18 18.94
CA LYS A 421 -14.13 0.82 19.12
C LYS A 421 -14.49 -0.56 18.56
N PHE A 422 -13.65 -1.08 17.67
CA PHE A 422 -13.82 -2.36 17.00
C PHE A 422 -13.26 -3.53 17.83
N LYS A 423 -12.22 -3.27 18.64
CA LYS A 423 -11.70 -4.20 19.64
C LYS A 423 -12.67 -4.34 20.80
#